data_AF-A0A7S7TFC5-F1
#
_entry.id   AF-A0A7S7TFC5-F1
#
_cell.length_a   1.000
_cell.length_b   1.000
_cell.length_c   1.000
_cell.angle_alpha   90.00
_cell.angle_beta   90.00
_cell.angle_gamma   90.00
#
_symmetry.space_group_name_H-M   'P 1'
#
loop_
_entity.id
_entity.type
_entity.pdbx_description
1 polymer ?
#
loop_
_entity_poly.entity_id
_entity_poly.type
_entity_poly.pdbx_seq_one_letter_code
_entity_poly.pdbx_strand_id
1 'polypeptide(L)'
;MSRALIAVGVALLVLPATVLAQSKGKGIRLWNLTSATISSFELSPAGKNAWGPNQTLNDKDKEVDHDERLRITGVEPGRYDAKVGYSGARQCFVRDIEIKADAVFSVSDKDLKDCNK
;
A
#
# COMPACT_ATOMS: atom_id res chain seq x y z
N MET A 1 28.89 44.11 -38.45
CA MET A 1 27.46 44.30 -38.11
C MET A 1 26.69 43.08 -38.58
N SER A 2 26.01 42.38 -37.66
CA SER A 2 24.95 41.35 -37.81
C SER A 2 24.93 40.55 -36.49
N ARG A 3 24.25 41.01 -35.43
CA ARG A 3 22.86 40.64 -35.03
C ARG A 3 22.68 39.11 -34.99
N ALA A 4 22.95 38.47 -33.86
CA ALA A 4 22.00 38.17 -32.77
C ALA A 4 21.06 36.99 -33.09
N LEU A 5 21.12 35.91 -32.31
CA LEU A 5 20.15 35.63 -31.23
C LEU A 5 20.43 34.26 -30.59
N ILE A 6 20.30 34.24 -29.26
CA ILE A 6 20.49 33.14 -28.33
C ILE A 6 19.28 32.19 -28.43
N ALA A 7 19.52 30.88 -28.43
CA ALA A 7 18.50 29.89 -28.12
C ALA A 7 18.98 29.04 -26.93
N VAL A 8 18.59 29.44 -25.71
CA VAL A 8 18.70 28.61 -24.50
C VAL A 8 17.59 27.56 -24.60
N GLY A 9 17.96 26.33 -24.88
CA GLY A 9 17.06 25.18 -24.82
C GLY A 9 16.82 24.77 -23.37
N VAL A 10 15.68 25.15 -22.79
CA VAL A 10 15.20 24.59 -21.52
C VAL A 10 14.56 23.25 -21.82
N ALA A 11 15.27 22.16 -21.52
CA ALA A 11 14.70 20.81 -21.53
C ALA A 11 13.86 20.60 -20.27
N LEU A 12 12.54 20.77 -20.40
CA LEU A 12 11.57 20.40 -19.36
C LEU A 12 11.49 18.86 -19.29
N LEU A 13 12.12 18.26 -18.28
CA LEU A 13 11.92 16.86 -17.91
C LEU A 13 10.52 16.71 -17.30
N VAL A 14 9.55 16.34 -18.13
CA VAL A 14 8.21 15.95 -17.68
C VAL A 14 8.29 14.52 -17.16
N LEU A 15 8.35 14.34 -15.84
CA LEU A 15 8.12 13.03 -15.22
C LEU A 15 6.62 12.69 -15.32
N PRO A 16 6.23 11.53 -15.87
CA PRO A 16 4.83 11.11 -15.80
C PRO A 16 4.51 10.68 -14.38
N ALA A 17 3.77 11.50 -13.64
CA ALA A 17 3.05 11.05 -12.46
C ALA A 17 1.94 10.12 -12.94
N THR A 18 2.21 8.81 -12.98
CA THR A 18 1.19 7.78 -13.22
C THR A 18 0.31 7.67 -11.99
N VAL A 19 -0.62 8.63 -11.84
CA VAL A 19 -1.77 8.46 -10.96
C VAL A 19 -2.68 7.46 -11.67
N LEU A 20 -2.54 6.18 -11.34
CA LEU A 20 -3.41 5.14 -11.89
C LEU A 20 -4.84 5.44 -11.44
N ALA A 21 -5.67 5.84 -12.41
CA ALA A 21 -7.09 6.07 -12.22
C ALA A 21 -7.74 4.77 -11.76
N GLN A 22 -8.25 4.78 -10.54
CA GLN A 22 -8.93 3.64 -9.94
C GLN A 22 -10.20 3.33 -10.75
N SER A 23 -10.36 2.07 -11.17
CA SER A 23 -11.50 1.59 -11.95
C SER A 23 -12.84 1.89 -11.25
N LYS A 24 -13.95 1.89 -12.01
CA LYS A 24 -15.33 2.13 -11.51
C LYS A 24 -15.85 1.10 -10.49
N GLY A 25 -15.01 0.17 -10.04
CA GLY A 25 -15.34 -0.88 -9.08
C GLY A 25 -15.14 -0.47 -7.63
N LYS A 26 -15.56 -1.34 -6.71
CA LYS A 26 -15.41 -1.13 -5.26
C LYS A 26 -13.94 -1.17 -4.81
N GLY A 27 -13.02 -1.58 -5.68
CA GLY A 27 -11.58 -1.76 -5.48
C GLY A 27 -11.19 -2.69 -4.35
N ILE A 28 -9.88 -2.83 -4.17
CA ILE A 28 -9.27 -3.73 -3.20
C ILE A 28 -9.42 -3.15 -1.80
N ARG A 29 -9.86 -3.97 -0.85
CA ARG A 29 -9.95 -3.59 0.56
C ARG A 29 -9.35 -4.65 1.47
N LEU A 30 -8.61 -4.20 2.48
CA LEU A 30 -8.25 -5.01 3.64
C LEU A 30 -9.44 -5.02 4.61
N TRP A 31 -9.67 -6.13 5.29
CA TRP A 31 -10.53 -6.24 6.47
C TRP A 31 -9.71 -6.73 7.65
N ASN A 32 -9.55 -5.89 8.67
CA ASN A 32 -8.81 -6.25 9.87
C ASN A 32 -9.68 -7.14 10.77
N LEU A 33 -9.38 -8.43 10.80
CA LEU A 33 -9.97 -9.40 11.74
C LEU A 33 -8.94 -9.85 12.80
N THR A 34 -7.86 -9.09 12.99
CA THR A 34 -6.92 -9.30 14.10
C THR A 34 -7.54 -8.74 15.38
N SER A 35 -7.09 -9.21 16.55
CA SER A 35 -7.62 -8.73 17.84
C SER A 35 -7.16 -7.32 18.23
N ALA A 36 -6.43 -6.61 17.35
CA ALA A 36 -5.80 -5.34 17.65
C ALA A 36 -5.94 -4.35 16.48
N THR A 37 -5.90 -3.06 16.81
CA THR A 37 -5.83 -1.96 15.84
C THR A 37 -4.50 -1.99 15.11
N ILE A 38 -4.54 -2.04 13.77
CA ILE A 38 -3.36 -2.00 12.90
C ILE A 38 -2.94 -0.55 12.72
N SER A 39 -1.71 -0.22 13.11
CA SER A 39 -1.15 1.14 12.98
C SER A 39 -0.30 1.32 11.71
N SER A 40 0.15 0.22 11.09
CA SER A 40 0.76 0.26 9.75
C SER A 40 0.50 -1.02 8.97
N PHE A 41 0.34 -0.90 7.66
CA PHE A 41 0.09 -2.00 6.75
C PHE A 41 0.81 -1.76 5.43
N GLU A 42 1.92 -2.46 5.21
CA GLU A 42 2.71 -2.36 3.99
C GLU A 42 2.63 -3.67 3.21
N LEU A 43 2.58 -3.59 1.88
CA LEU A 43 2.54 -4.75 1.00
C LEU A 43 3.84 -4.87 0.21
N SER A 44 4.28 -6.10 -0.02
CA SER A 44 5.38 -6.44 -0.91
C SER A 44 4.95 -7.58 -1.83
N PRO A 45 5.37 -7.61 -3.11
CA PRO A 45 5.20 -8.82 -3.90
C PRO A 45 5.76 -10.03 -3.16
N ALA A 46 5.04 -11.16 -3.17
CA ALA A 46 5.35 -12.31 -2.33
C ALA A 46 6.83 -12.73 -2.43
N GLY A 47 7.49 -12.86 -1.28
CA GLY A 47 8.89 -13.26 -1.17
C GLY A 47 9.93 -12.24 -1.64
N LYS A 48 9.54 -11.00 -2.01
CA LYS A 48 10.49 -9.98 -2.51
C LYS A 48 11.03 -9.05 -1.42
N ASN A 49 10.32 -8.88 -0.31
CA ASN A 49 10.65 -7.92 0.76
C ASN A 49 10.87 -6.47 0.24
N ALA A 50 10.33 -6.14 -0.93
CA ALA A 50 10.25 -4.79 -1.48
C ALA A 50 8.95 -4.15 -0.99
N TRP A 51 9.01 -3.50 0.17
CA TRP A 51 7.83 -2.94 0.85
C TRP A 51 7.38 -1.64 0.17
N GLY A 52 6.09 -1.57 -0.16
CA GLY A 52 5.42 -0.37 -0.64
C GLY A 52 5.03 0.58 0.49
N PRO A 53 4.26 1.64 0.18
CA PRO A 53 3.85 2.63 1.16
C PRO A 53 2.88 2.04 2.21
N ASN A 54 2.88 2.63 3.41
CA ASN A 54 1.92 2.31 4.45
C ASN A 54 0.48 2.67 4.01
N GLN A 55 -0.35 1.65 3.85
CA GLN A 55 -1.73 1.78 3.40
C GLN A 55 -2.66 2.35 4.47
N THR A 56 -2.34 2.28 5.77
CA THR A 56 -3.20 2.86 6.81
C THR A 56 -3.36 4.37 6.65
N LEU A 57 -2.41 5.04 5.96
CA LEU A 57 -2.50 6.44 5.60
C LEU A 57 -3.63 6.78 4.63
N ASN A 58 -4.27 5.78 4.01
CA ASN A 58 -5.49 5.97 3.24
C ASN A 58 -6.73 6.15 4.13
N ASP A 59 -6.63 5.80 5.41
CA ASP A 59 -7.65 6.07 6.40
C ASP A 59 -7.46 7.47 7.03
N LYS A 60 -8.57 8.07 7.47
CA LYS A 60 -8.56 9.39 8.11
C LYS A 60 -7.76 9.38 9.42
N ASP A 61 -7.91 8.32 10.21
CA ASP A 61 -7.34 8.20 11.54
C ASP A 61 -5.96 7.50 11.50
N LYS A 62 -5.55 7.05 10.30
CA LYS A 62 -4.25 6.46 9.97
C LYS A 62 -3.97 5.10 10.63
N GLU A 63 -5.03 4.46 11.08
CA GLU A 63 -5.05 3.15 11.69
C GLU A 63 -6.27 2.36 11.18
N VAL A 64 -6.37 1.08 11.54
CA VAL A 64 -7.50 0.22 11.14
C VAL A 64 -7.91 -0.61 12.33
N ASP A 65 -9.08 -0.35 12.87
CA ASP A 65 -9.63 -1.04 14.04
C ASP A 65 -10.03 -2.49 13.73
N HIS A 66 -10.26 -3.26 14.79
CA HIS A 66 -10.87 -4.58 14.65
C HIS A 66 -12.23 -4.45 13.94
N ASP A 67 -12.48 -5.35 12.99
CA ASP A 67 -13.67 -5.40 12.14
C ASP A 67 -13.82 -4.19 11.18
N GLU A 68 -12.74 -3.43 10.96
CA GLU A 68 -12.73 -2.31 10.02
C GLU A 68 -12.16 -2.69 8.64
N ARG A 69 -12.65 -1.99 7.60
CA ARG A 69 -12.15 -2.13 6.22
C ARG A 69 -11.36 -0.92 5.76
N LEU A 70 -10.13 -1.17 5.32
CA LEU A 70 -9.23 -0.16 4.74
C LEU A 70 -9.21 -0.25 3.21
N ARG A 71 -9.27 0.89 2.52
CA ARG A 71 -9.04 0.96 1.06
C ARG A 71 -7.56 0.78 0.75
N ILE A 72 -7.25 -0.14 -0.15
CA ILE A 72 -5.90 -0.33 -0.69
C ILE A 72 -5.79 0.38 -2.04
N THR A 73 -4.69 1.11 -2.23
CA THR A 73 -4.43 1.95 -3.41
C THR A 73 -3.07 1.62 -4.02
N GLY A 74 -2.94 1.78 -5.35
CA GLY A 74 -1.67 1.55 -6.06
C GLY A 74 -1.19 0.10 -6.05
N VAL A 75 -2.06 -0.86 -5.74
CA VAL A 75 -1.77 -2.29 -5.71
C VAL A 75 -2.62 -2.99 -6.77
N GLU A 76 -1.97 -3.73 -7.64
CA GLU A 76 -2.64 -4.58 -8.63
C GLU A 76 -3.00 -5.95 -8.03
N PRO A 77 -3.98 -6.68 -8.61
CA PRO A 77 -4.25 -8.05 -8.23
C PRO A 77 -3.01 -8.94 -8.35
N GLY A 78 -2.80 -9.83 -7.38
CA GLY A 78 -1.61 -10.68 -7.32
C GLY A 78 -1.39 -11.33 -5.96
N ARG A 79 -0.18 -11.86 -5.73
CA ARG A 79 0.23 -12.46 -4.46
C ARG A 79 1.23 -11.57 -3.73
N TYR A 80 0.95 -11.31 -2.45
CA TYR A 80 1.68 -10.36 -1.64
C TYR A 80 2.02 -10.92 -0.27
N ASP A 81 3.13 -10.46 0.28
CA ASP A 81 3.36 -10.49 1.72
C ASP A 81 2.93 -9.14 2.31
N ALA A 82 2.41 -9.15 3.53
CA ALA A 82 2.13 -7.95 4.29
C ALA A 82 3.03 -7.86 5.52
N LYS A 83 3.45 -6.64 5.83
CA LYS A 83 4.00 -6.28 7.13
C LYS A 83 2.92 -5.51 7.88
N VAL A 84 2.57 -6.00 9.07
CA VAL A 84 1.49 -5.48 9.90
C VAL A 84 2.09 -4.94 11.19
N GLY A 85 2.02 -3.62 11.37
CA GLY A 85 2.46 -2.94 12.57
C GLY A 85 1.31 -2.64 13.51
N TYR A 86 1.63 -2.68 14.80
CA TYR A 86 0.75 -2.38 15.91
C TYR A 86 1.40 -1.34 16.83
N SER A 87 0.63 -0.85 17.81
CA SER A 87 1.17 0.01 18.87
C SER A 87 2.33 -0.64 19.62
N GLY A 88 3.23 0.19 20.16
CA GLY A 88 4.38 -0.28 20.94
C GLY A 88 5.44 -1.03 20.12
N ALA A 89 5.61 -0.64 18.84
CA ALA A 89 6.59 -1.18 17.89
C ALA A 89 6.42 -2.66 17.52
N ARG A 90 5.35 -3.32 17.96
CA ARG A 90 5.09 -4.71 17.56
C ARG A 90 4.81 -4.78 16.06
N GLN A 91 5.49 -5.69 15.38
CA GLN A 91 5.34 -5.93 13.96
C GLN A 91 5.23 -7.44 13.69
N CYS A 92 4.32 -7.83 12.82
CA CYS A 92 4.15 -9.20 12.34
C CYS A 92 4.19 -9.22 10.81
N PHE A 93 4.31 -10.42 10.25
CA PHE A 93 4.17 -10.66 8.81
C PHE A 93 2.96 -11.53 8.53
N VAL A 94 2.36 -11.33 7.36
CA VAL A 94 1.40 -12.24 6.75
C VAL A 94 1.95 -12.60 5.38
N ARG A 95 1.96 -13.88 5.03
CA ARG A 95 2.62 -14.38 3.81
C ARG A 95 1.60 -14.83 2.77
N ASP A 96 1.94 -14.65 1.51
CA ASP A 96 1.24 -15.23 0.36
C ASP A 96 -0.27 -14.92 0.31
N ILE A 97 -0.63 -13.67 0.59
CA ILE A 97 -1.98 -13.12 0.49
C ILE A 97 -2.37 -13.05 -0.98
N GLU A 98 -3.48 -13.69 -1.36
CA GLU A 98 -4.11 -13.49 -2.65
C GLU A 98 -4.96 -12.21 -2.64
N ILE A 99 -4.59 -11.25 -3.48
CA ILE A 99 -5.34 -10.00 -3.70
C ILE A 99 -6.01 -10.07 -5.07
N LYS A 100 -7.34 -9.90 -5.10
CA LYS A 100 -8.17 -9.90 -6.32
C LYS A 100 -8.71 -8.52 -6.59
N ALA A 101 -8.94 -8.22 -7.87
CA ALA A 101 -9.62 -6.98 -8.28
C ALA A 101 -10.99 -6.87 -7.60
N ASP A 102 -11.34 -5.66 -7.15
CA ASP A 102 -12.64 -5.33 -6.56
C ASP A 102 -13.09 -6.21 -5.38
N ALA A 103 -12.13 -6.84 -4.69
CA ALA A 103 -12.39 -7.78 -3.60
C ALA A 103 -11.97 -7.26 -2.23
N VAL A 104 -12.49 -7.92 -1.20
CA VAL A 104 -12.04 -7.76 0.19
C VAL A 104 -11.22 -8.99 0.55
N PHE A 105 -10.01 -8.79 1.07
CA PHE A 105 -9.23 -9.83 1.72
C PHE A 105 -9.15 -9.52 3.22
N SER A 106 -9.09 -10.56 4.05
CA SER A 106 -9.01 -10.40 5.50
C SER A 106 -7.63 -10.82 6.03
N VAL A 107 -7.24 -10.21 7.13
CA VAL A 107 -6.11 -10.64 7.96
C VAL A 107 -6.63 -10.89 9.36
N SER A 108 -6.40 -12.09 9.87
CA SER A 108 -6.79 -12.51 11.22
C SER A 108 -5.57 -12.96 12.03
N ASP A 109 -5.71 -13.11 13.35
CA ASP A 109 -4.57 -13.43 14.22
C ASP A 109 -3.82 -14.71 13.82
N LYS A 110 -4.54 -15.72 13.32
CA LYS A 110 -3.94 -16.97 12.83
C LYS A 110 -3.03 -16.79 11.61
N ASP A 111 -3.21 -15.71 10.86
CA ASP A 111 -2.46 -15.40 9.65
C ASP A 111 -1.12 -14.71 9.99
N LEU A 112 -1.01 -14.13 11.19
CA LEU A 112 0.19 -13.47 11.67
C LEU A 112 1.31 -14.50 11.92
N LYS A 113 2.51 -14.16 11.46
CA LYS A 113 3.77 -14.90 11.60
C LYS A 113 4.87 -13.95 12.03
N ASP A 114 5.92 -14.51 12.63
CA ASP A 114 7.17 -13.82 12.94
C ASP A 114 6.97 -12.47 13.65
N CYS A 115 6.09 -12.46 14.66
CA CYS A 115 5.75 -11.27 15.43
C CYS A 115 6.85 -10.87 16.41
N ASN A 116 7.44 -9.69 16.22
CA ASN A 116 8.52 -9.16 17.04
C ASN A 116 8.25 -7.70 17.46
N LYS A 117 9.08 -7.17 18.37
CA LYS A 117 9.14 -5.75 18.74
C LYS A 117 10.44 -5.14 18.24
#